data_AF-A0A563DGS3-F1
#
_entry.id   AF-A0A563DGS3-F1
#
_cell.length_a   1.000
_cell.length_b   1.000
_cell.length_c   1.000
_cell.angle_alpha   90.00
_cell.angle_beta   90.00
_cell.angle_gamma   90.00
#
_symmetry.space_group_name_H-M   'P 1'
#
loop_
_entity.id
_entity.type
_entity.pdbx_description
1 polymer ?
#
loop_
_entity_poly.entity_id
_entity_poly.type
_entity_poly.pdbx_seq_one_letter_code
_entity_poly.pdbx_strand_id
1 'polypeptide(L)'
;MEEKHVTCQGAICQCTYGSTTDKLKVYTQTKHYINDKNKDYKLVATHKELGTTFENNSFGSCSLRNRNPCTVSVTGWNGFYEKVTLEENGGKALLEDSTADCPTGGKGCIKIIFHGQQAELSKTNFHKVDSSICDAMNPTGDMEATQEMEEEIYDAE
;
A
#
# COMPACT_ATOMS: atom_id res chain seq x y z
N MET A 1 -19.30 -4.24 10.90
CA MET A 1 -17.87 -4.51 10.64
C MET A 1 -17.33 -3.23 10.03
N GLU A 2 -16.34 -2.62 10.66
CA GLU A 2 -15.66 -1.44 10.11
C GLU A 2 -15.00 -1.85 8.78
N GLU A 3 -15.13 -1.02 7.75
CA GLU A 3 -14.51 -1.29 6.45
C GLU A 3 -12.99 -1.15 6.60
N LYS A 4 -12.27 -2.27 6.43
CA LYS A 4 -10.81 -2.30 6.53
C LYS A 4 -10.15 -2.50 5.18
N HIS A 5 -9.12 -1.72 4.90
CA HIS A 5 -8.38 -1.82 3.66
C HIS A 5 -7.28 -2.89 3.73
N VAL A 6 -7.10 -3.60 2.62
CA VAL A 6 -5.97 -4.53 2.43
C VAL A 6 -4.69 -3.71 2.17
N THR A 7 -3.57 -4.16 2.70
CA THR A 7 -2.28 -3.48 2.50
C THR A 7 -1.59 -4.02 1.25
N CYS A 8 -0.98 -3.13 0.46
CA CYS A 8 -0.24 -3.49 -0.74
C CYS A 8 1.18 -2.90 -0.76
N GLN A 9 1.93 -3.26 -1.79
CA GLN A 9 3.24 -2.69 -2.11
C GLN A 9 3.20 -1.16 -2.09
N GLY A 10 4.22 -0.56 -1.49
CA GLY A 10 4.31 0.88 -1.31
C GLY A 10 3.58 1.39 -0.07
N ALA A 11 2.96 0.52 0.73
CA ALA A 11 2.41 0.90 2.02
C ALA A 11 3.45 1.57 2.91
N ILE A 12 3.07 2.66 3.57
CA ILE A 12 3.96 3.42 4.45
C ILE A 12 3.80 2.88 5.86
N CYS A 13 4.92 2.47 6.43
CA CYS A 13 5.00 1.94 7.79
C CYS A 13 5.82 2.86 8.68
N GLN A 14 5.54 2.80 9.98
CA GLN A 14 6.24 3.54 11.01
C GLN A 14 6.50 2.65 12.22
N CYS A 15 7.74 2.66 12.72
CA CYS A 15 8.04 2.08 14.04
C CYS A 15 7.74 3.09 15.14
N THR A 16 7.10 2.64 16.21
CA THR A 16 6.79 3.44 17.42
C THR A 16 8.06 4.05 18.05
N TYR A 17 9.21 3.41 17.84
CA TYR A 17 10.51 3.83 18.36
C TYR A 17 11.41 4.47 17.29
N GLY A 18 10.95 4.52 16.04
CA GLY A 18 11.67 5.11 14.90
C GLY A 18 11.40 6.60 14.76
N SER A 19 12.30 7.33 14.10
CA SER A 19 12.13 8.76 13.83
C SER A 19 11.59 9.06 12.43
N THR A 20 11.60 8.08 11.51
CA THR A 20 11.09 8.24 10.14
C THR A 20 10.19 7.07 9.75
N THR A 21 9.52 7.20 8.61
CA THR A 21 8.73 6.16 7.98
C THR A 21 9.55 5.45 6.90
N ASP A 22 9.08 4.28 6.48
CA ASP A 22 9.65 3.55 5.34
C ASP A 22 8.53 2.83 4.57
N LYS A 23 8.80 2.44 3.32
CA LYS A 23 7.81 1.79 2.44
C LYS A 23 7.99 0.28 2.42
N LEU A 24 6.89 -0.44 2.59
CA LEU A 24 6.84 -1.89 2.48
C LEU A 24 6.98 -2.33 1.01
N LYS A 25 7.87 -3.29 0.78
CA LYS A 25 8.03 -4.02 -0.47
C LYS A 25 7.48 -5.43 -0.28
N VAL A 26 6.80 -5.92 -1.31
CA VAL A 26 6.20 -7.25 -1.36
C VAL A 26 7.10 -8.12 -2.21
N TYR A 27 7.74 -9.11 -1.59
CA TYR A 27 8.65 -10.04 -2.28
C TYR A 27 8.09 -11.46 -2.36
N THR A 28 7.05 -11.79 -1.59
CA THR A 28 6.63 -13.17 -1.43
C THR A 28 5.61 -13.67 -2.46
N GLN A 29 5.12 -12.81 -3.35
CA GLN A 29 4.13 -13.18 -4.37
C GLN A 29 4.21 -12.24 -5.57
N THR A 30 3.71 -12.68 -6.73
CA THR A 30 3.82 -11.92 -8.00
C THR A 30 2.50 -11.85 -8.79
N LYS A 31 1.39 -12.35 -8.22
CA LYS A 31 0.13 -12.55 -8.95
C LYS A 31 -1.03 -11.71 -8.47
N HIS A 32 -1.06 -11.38 -7.19
CA HIS A 32 -2.22 -10.78 -6.55
C HIS A 32 -2.00 -9.28 -6.42
N TYR A 33 -2.72 -8.52 -7.25
CA TYR A 33 -2.72 -7.06 -7.27
C TYR A 33 -4.06 -6.51 -6.75
N ILE A 34 -4.06 -5.31 -6.19
CA ILE A 34 -5.26 -4.64 -5.70
C ILE A 34 -5.35 -3.21 -6.22
N ASN A 35 -6.52 -2.85 -6.76
CA ASN A 35 -6.79 -1.50 -7.29
C ASN A 35 -5.70 -0.98 -8.23
N ASP A 36 -5.19 -1.87 -9.07
CA ASP A 36 -4.13 -1.63 -10.06
C ASP A 36 -4.59 -2.26 -11.36
N LYS A 37 -5.01 -1.40 -12.30
CA LYS A 37 -5.61 -1.82 -13.57
C LYS A 37 -4.64 -2.63 -14.42
N ASN A 38 -3.37 -2.24 -14.43
CA ASN A 38 -2.33 -2.83 -15.26
C ASN A 38 -1.62 -4.00 -14.58
N LYS A 39 -1.80 -4.15 -13.26
CA LYS A 39 -1.17 -5.21 -12.44
C LYS A 39 0.35 -5.08 -12.45
N ASP A 40 0.84 -3.85 -12.26
CA ASP A 40 2.27 -3.56 -12.37
C ASP A 40 2.94 -3.37 -11.01
N TYR A 41 2.24 -2.74 -10.07
CA TYR A 41 2.87 -2.20 -8.86
C TYR A 41 2.20 -2.64 -7.55
N LYS A 42 0.87 -2.58 -7.43
CA LYS A 42 0.16 -2.72 -6.14
C LYS A 42 -0.09 -4.18 -5.75
N LEU A 43 1.00 -4.94 -5.63
CA LEU A 43 0.97 -6.31 -5.11
C LEU A 43 0.43 -6.35 -3.67
N VAL A 44 -0.49 -7.25 -3.37
CA VAL A 44 -1.04 -7.48 -2.02
C VAL A 44 0.07 -7.96 -1.09
N ALA A 45 0.21 -7.29 0.07
CA ALA A 45 1.18 -7.66 1.10
C ALA A 45 0.63 -8.77 2.00
N THR A 46 1.50 -9.66 2.46
CA THR A 46 1.10 -10.81 3.30
C THR A 46 1.90 -10.92 4.58
N HIS A 47 1.41 -11.70 5.54
CA HIS A 47 2.16 -12.01 6.77
C HIS A 47 3.49 -12.75 6.54
N LYS A 48 3.78 -13.17 5.30
CA LYS A 48 5.05 -13.80 4.91
C LYS A 48 6.14 -12.79 4.58
N GLU A 49 5.84 -11.50 4.52
CA GLU A 49 6.83 -10.44 4.33
C GLU A 49 7.72 -10.29 5.59
N LEU A 50 8.70 -11.18 5.73
CA LEU A 50 9.62 -11.29 6.86
C LEU A 50 11.04 -10.87 6.47
N GLY A 51 11.85 -10.47 7.45
CA GLY A 51 13.22 -10.03 7.23
C GLY A 51 13.29 -8.59 6.70
N THR A 52 14.12 -8.37 5.67
CA THR A 52 14.38 -7.04 5.09
C THR A 52 13.41 -6.75 3.95
N THR A 53 12.20 -6.30 4.30
CA THR A 53 11.09 -6.06 3.37
C THR A 53 10.73 -4.59 3.21
N PHE A 54 11.54 -3.67 3.75
CA PHE A 54 11.33 -2.23 3.55
C PHE A 54 12.34 -1.66 2.55
N GLU A 55 11.98 -0.56 1.90
CA GLU A 55 12.80 0.07 0.85
C GLU A 55 14.17 0.52 1.37
N ASN A 56 14.23 1.19 2.52
CA ASN A 56 15.48 1.61 3.15
C ASN A 56 15.91 0.66 4.28
N ASN A 57 15.04 -0.28 4.65
CA ASN A 57 15.22 -1.17 5.81
C ASN A 57 15.57 -0.39 7.10
N SER A 58 15.02 0.83 7.24
CA SER A 58 15.32 1.71 8.35
C SER A 58 14.17 2.67 8.64
N PHE A 59 13.80 2.79 9.91
CA PHE A 59 12.91 3.85 10.41
C PHE A 59 13.70 5.03 11.01
N GLY A 60 14.87 5.34 10.46
CA GLY A 60 15.71 6.44 10.91
C GLY A 60 16.47 6.11 12.18
N SER A 61 16.38 6.95 13.22
CA SER A 61 16.98 6.69 14.53
C SER A 61 16.05 5.87 15.43
N CYS A 62 16.58 4.92 16.20
CA CYS A 62 15.79 4.09 17.10
C CYS A 62 16.00 4.49 18.56
N SER A 63 14.94 4.88 19.27
CA SER A 63 15.02 5.30 20.68
C SER A 63 15.48 4.16 21.61
N LEU A 64 15.10 2.91 21.32
CA LEU A 64 15.54 1.72 22.05
C LEU A 64 17.00 1.32 21.77
N ARG A 65 17.64 1.91 20.75
CA ARG A 65 19.06 1.72 20.44
C ARG A 65 19.88 2.95 20.80
N ASN A 66 19.51 3.71 21.84
CA ASN A 66 20.19 4.95 22.21
C ASN A 66 20.31 5.94 21.04
N ARG A 67 19.24 6.07 20.23
CA ARG A 67 19.18 6.88 19.00
C ARG A 67 20.16 6.48 17.88
N ASN A 68 20.78 5.32 17.96
CA ASN A 68 21.54 4.76 16.85
C ASN A 68 20.62 4.45 15.65
N PRO A 69 21.17 4.37 14.42
CA PRO A 69 20.40 4.02 13.23
C PRO A 69 19.60 2.74 13.41
N CYS A 70 18.36 2.75 12.93
CA CYS A 70 17.47 1.61 12.93
C CYS A 70 17.90 0.63 11.83
N THR A 71 17.93 -0.66 12.15
CA THR A 71 18.14 -1.74 11.17
C THR A 71 16.94 -2.66 11.30
N VAL A 72 16.00 -2.54 10.37
CA VAL A 72 14.71 -3.22 10.45
C VAL A 72 14.87 -4.64 9.94
N SER A 73 14.38 -5.59 10.72
CA SER A 73 14.16 -6.98 10.29
C SER A 73 12.83 -7.42 10.88
N VAL A 74 11.86 -7.72 10.03
CA VAL A 74 10.52 -8.12 10.45
C VAL A 74 10.55 -9.57 10.92
N THR A 75 10.19 -9.82 12.17
CA THR A 75 10.14 -11.19 12.73
C THR A 75 8.77 -11.83 12.63
N GLY A 76 7.73 -11.04 12.45
CA GLY A 76 6.35 -11.50 12.39
C GLY A 76 5.37 -10.38 12.09
N TRP A 77 4.19 -10.77 11.62
CA TRP A 77 3.04 -9.89 11.42
C TRP A 77 1.88 -10.38 12.30
N ASN A 78 1.07 -9.44 12.77
CA ASN A 78 -0.10 -9.67 13.61
C ASN A 78 -1.30 -8.93 13.01
N GLY A 79 -2.52 -9.44 13.25
CA GLY A 79 -3.75 -8.78 12.78
C GLY A 79 -4.03 -8.91 11.28
N PHE A 80 -3.46 -9.93 10.63
CA PHE A 80 -3.73 -10.23 9.22
C PHE A 80 -5.08 -10.93 9.02
N TYR A 81 -5.60 -10.91 7.79
CA TYR A 81 -6.92 -11.45 7.48
C TYR A 81 -6.92 -12.98 7.36
N GLU A 82 -7.47 -13.65 8.37
CA GLU A 82 -7.41 -15.11 8.51
C GLU A 82 -8.24 -15.90 7.47
N LYS A 83 -9.26 -15.27 6.88
CA LYS A 83 -10.23 -15.97 6.03
C LYS A 83 -9.78 -16.17 4.58
N VAL A 84 -8.71 -15.50 4.15
CA VAL A 84 -8.19 -15.58 2.78
C VAL A 84 -6.72 -15.95 2.81
N THR A 85 -6.37 -16.98 2.04
CA THR A 85 -5.00 -17.43 1.85
C THR A 85 -4.63 -17.31 0.38
N LEU A 86 -3.49 -16.68 0.10
CA LEU A 86 -2.90 -16.61 -1.23
C LEU A 86 -2.18 -17.94 -1.47
N GLU A 87 -2.68 -18.73 -2.42
CA GLU A 87 -2.18 -20.09 -2.68
C GLU A 87 -0.70 -20.12 -3.09
N GLU A 88 -0.21 -19.07 -3.77
CA GLU A 88 1.17 -18.98 -4.25
C GLU A 88 2.22 -19.04 -3.12
N ASN A 89 1.94 -18.42 -1.97
CA ASN A 89 2.89 -18.32 -0.86
C ASN A 89 2.34 -18.83 0.48
N GLY A 90 1.11 -19.36 0.51
CA GLY A 90 0.39 -19.70 1.73
C GLY A 90 0.21 -18.50 2.68
N GLY A 91 0.33 -17.29 2.14
CA GLY A 91 0.28 -16.03 2.85
C GLY A 91 -1.16 -15.58 3.09
N LYS A 92 -1.36 -14.80 4.15
CA LYS A 92 -2.63 -14.18 4.51
C LYS A 92 -2.47 -12.68 4.37
N ALA A 93 -3.45 -12.03 3.78
CA ALA A 93 -3.38 -10.62 3.44
C ALA A 93 -3.25 -9.75 4.70
N LEU A 94 -2.36 -8.76 4.64
CA LEU A 94 -2.25 -7.73 5.67
C LEU A 94 -3.41 -6.74 5.53
N LEU A 95 -3.90 -6.24 6.66
CA LEU A 95 -4.89 -5.18 6.76
C LEU A 95 -4.21 -3.89 7.23
N GLU A 96 -4.88 -2.75 7.08
CA GLU A 96 -4.35 -1.44 7.51
C GLU A 96 -4.03 -1.37 9.01
N ASP A 97 -4.67 -2.20 9.84
CA ASP A 97 -4.42 -2.31 11.28
C ASP A 97 -3.47 -3.46 11.64
N SER A 98 -2.93 -4.18 10.65
CA SER A 98 -1.88 -5.16 10.86
C SER A 98 -0.63 -4.48 11.42
N THR A 99 0.07 -5.19 12.31
CA THR A 99 1.29 -4.69 12.95
C THR A 99 2.42 -5.69 12.78
N ALA A 100 3.64 -5.18 12.65
CA ALA A 100 4.85 -5.98 12.51
C ALA A 100 5.74 -5.90 13.75
N ASP A 101 6.46 -7.00 13.95
CA ASP A 101 7.36 -7.23 15.05
C ASP A 101 8.79 -6.98 14.60
N CYS A 102 9.63 -6.42 15.47
CA CYS A 102 11.08 -6.38 15.25
C CYS A 102 11.84 -6.83 16.51
N PRO A 103 13.05 -7.38 16.38
CA PRO A 103 13.82 -7.91 17.51
C PRO A 103 14.10 -6.88 18.61
N THR A 104 14.17 -5.60 18.24
CA THR A 104 14.49 -4.50 19.17
C THR A 104 13.25 -3.91 19.83
N GLY A 105 12.19 -3.67 19.06
CA GLY A 105 10.95 -3.04 19.51
C GLY A 105 9.91 -4.01 20.07
N GLY A 106 10.09 -5.30 19.83
CA GLY A 106 9.18 -6.34 20.27
C GLY A 106 7.92 -6.44 19.42
N LYS A 107 6.85 -6.97 20.02
CA LYS A 107 5.61 -7.29 19.33
C LYS A 107 4.81 -6.02 19.00
N GLY A 108 4.37 -5.90 17.75
CA GLY A 108 3.48 -4.86 17.25
C GLY A 108 4.09 -3.45 17.20
N CYS A 109 5.42 -3.33 17.21
CA CYS A 109 6.08 -2.02 17.26
C CYS A 109 6.02 -1.25 15.94
N ILE A 110 5.89 -1.95 14.80
CA ILE A 110 5.78 -1.37 13.46
C ILE A 110 4.31 -1.34 13.05
N LYS A 111 3.81 -0.17 12.68
CA LYS A 111 2.41 0.08 12.29
C LYS A 111 2.34 0.53 10.84
N ILE A 112 1.27 0.13 10.15
CA ILE A 112 0.93 0.66 8.84
C ILE A 112 0.19 1.98 9.06
N ILE A 113 0.69 3.07 8.48
CA ILE A 113 0.06 4.39 8.55
C ILE A 113 -0.63 4.78 7.24
N PHE A 114 -0.27 4.10 6.15
CA PHE A 114 -0.94 4.17 4.87
C PHE A 114 -0.87 2.80 4.19
N HIS A 115 -2.03 2.24 3.82
CA HIS A 115 -2.15 0.89 3.28
C HIS A 115 -1.58 0.73 1.85
N GLY A 116 -1.15 1.82 1.21
CA GLY A 116 -0.47 1.79 -0.10
C GLY A 116 -1.40 1.85 -1.31
N GLN A 117 -2.71 1.73 -1.11
CA GLN A 117 -3.65 1.81 -2.22
C GLN A 117 -3.99 3.27 -2.52
N GLN A 118 -4.03 3.60 -3.80
CA GLN A 118 -4.54 4.86 -4.31
C GLN A 118 -5.61 4.54 -5.34
N ALA A 119 -6.76 5.23 -5.27
CA ALA A 119 -7.85 5.06 -6.22
C ALA A 119 -7.37 5.45 -7.63
N GLU A 120 -7.66 4.58 -8.60
CA GLU A 120 -7.47 4.87 -10.02
C GLU A 120 -8.82 5.20 -10.64
N LEU A 121 -8.89 6.35 -11.31
CA LEU A 121 -10.08 6.73 -12.06
C LEU A 121 -10.20 5.83 -13.29
N SER A 122 -11.41 5.36 -13.56
CA SER A 122 -11.74 4.64 -14.80
C SER A 122 -12.58 5.53 -15.71
N LYS A 123 -12.70 5.15 -16.99
CA LYS A 123 -13.61 5.80 -17.95
C LYS A 123 -15.03 5.93 -17.39
N THR A 124 -15.51 4.90 -16.69
CA THR A 124 -16.83 4.93 -16.05
C THR A 124 -16.94 5.99 -14.96
N ASN A 125 -15.84 6.33 -14.26
CA ASN A 125 -15.83 7.44 -13.33
C ASN A 125 -15.99 8.78 -14.05
N PHE A 126 -15.30 8.98 -15.17
CA PHE A 126 -15.41 10.19 -15.98
C PHE A 126 -16.79 10.36 -16.64
N HIS A 127 -17.43 9.28 -17.12
CA HIS A 127 -18.78 9.38 -17.68
C HIS A 127 -19.88 9.63 -16.63
N LYS A 128 -19.63 9.32 -15.36
CA LYS A 128 -20.60 9.49 -14.28
C LYS A 128 -20.40 10.78 -13.49
N VAL A 129 -19.32 11.50 -13.74
CA VAL A 129 -19.01 12.72 -13.00
C VAL A 129 -19.91 13.86 -13.47
N ASP A 130 -20.33 14.70 -12.53
CA ASP A 130 -21.12 15.89 -12.85
C ASP A 130 -20.19 16.96 -13.42
N SER A 131 -20.41 17.34 -14.68
CA SER A 131 -19.57 18.32 -15.38
C SER A 131 -19.55 19.66 -14.67
N SER A 132 -20.66 20.10 -14.08
CA SER A 132 -20.73 21.38 -13.37
C SER A 132 -19.87 21.39 -12.11
N ILE A 133 -19.74 20.23 -11.44
CA ILE A 133 -18.84 20.08 -10.27
C ILE A 133 -17.38 20.09 -10.73
N CYS A 134 -17.06 19.39 -11.82
CA CYS A 134 -15.72 19.37 -12.38
C CYS A 134 -15.27 20.76 -12.85
N ASP A 135 -16.13 21.49 -13.56
CA ASP A 135 -15.86 22.86 -14.02
C ASP A 135 -15.68 23.84 -12.85
N ALA A 136 -16.43 23.65 -11.75
CA ALA A 136 -16.27 24.46 -10.55
C ALA A 136 -14.94 24.20 -9.83
N MET A 137 -14.48 22.93 -9.80
CA MET A 137 -13.21 22.55 -9.16
C MET A 137 -12.00 22.88 -10.04
N ASN A 138 -12.13 22.74 -11.36
CA ASN A 138 -11.07 23.00 -12.33
C ASN A 138 -11.62 23.76 -13.56
N PRO A 139 -11.85 25.09 -13.46
CA PRO A 139 -12.48 25.88 -14.52
C PRO A 139 -11.68 25.98 -15.82
N THR A 140 -10.39 25.62 -15.78
CA THR A 140 -9.48 25.62 -16.92
C THR A 140 -9.33 24.25 -17.57
N GLY A 141 -9.84 23.19 -16.93
CA GLY A 141 -9.78 21.84 -17.46
C GLY A 141 -10.92 21.59 -18.44
N ASP A 142 -10.60 21.05 -19.61
CA ASP A 142 -11.59 20.61 -20.58
C ASP A 142 -11.90 19.12 -20.35
N MET A 143 -13.08 18.88 -19.75
CA MET A 143 -13.57 17.53 -19.43
C MET A 143 -13.97 16.74 -20.68
N GLU A 144 -14.41 17.40 -21.75
CA GLU A 144 -14.79 16.75 -23.00
C GLU A 144 -13.53 16.29 -23.74
N ALA A 145 -12.53 17.18 -23.87
CA ALA A 145 -11.25 16.83 -24.49
C ALA A 145 -10.50 15.71 -23.74
N THR A 146 -10.64 15.62 -22.42
CA THR A 146 -10.03 14.54 -21.62
C THR A 146 -10.73 13.19 -21.78
N GLN A 147 -12.05 13.19 -22.01
CA GLN A 147 -12.79 11.96 -22.34
C GLN A 147 -12.40 11.43 -23.72
N GLU A 148 -12.26 12.31 -24.72
CA GLU A 148 -11.90 11.96 -26.10
C GLU A 148 -10.46 11.42 -26.22
N MET A 149 -9.48 12.04 -25.56
CA MET A 149 -8.07 11.57 -25.57
C MET A 149 -7.88 10.16 -24.98
N GLU A 150 -8.70 9.75 -24.00
CA GLU A 150 -8.65 8.39 -23.43
C GLU A 150 -9.35 7.34 -24.30
N GLU A 151 -10.24 7.72 -25.23
CA GLU A 151 -10.82 6.79 -26.21
C GLU A 151 -9.79 6.42 -27.28
N GLU A 152 -9.05 7.38 -27.82
CA GLU A 152 -8.04 7.15 -28.87
C GLU A 152 -6.85 6.29 -28.40
N ILE A 153 -6.44 6.38 -27.13
CA ILE A 153 -5.36 5.54 -26.58
C ILE A 153 -5.78 4.07 -26.47
N TYR A 154 -7.08 3.80 -26.25
CA TYR A 154 -7.61 2.44 -26.07
C TYR A 154 -7.94 1.71 -27.37
N ASP A 155 -8.27 2.45 -28.44
CA ASP A 155 -8.49 1.86 -29.77
C ASP A 155 -7.16 1.62 -30.53
N ALA A 156 -6.04 2.04 -29.95
CA ALA A 156 -4.68 1.86 -30.48
C ALA A 156 -3.92 0.66 -29.86
N GLU A 157 -4.51 -0.07 -28.90
CA GLU A 157 -4.01 -1.32 -28.30
C GLU A 157 -4.83 -2.55 -28.73
#